data_AF-A0A933IQV2-F1
#
_entry.id   AF-A0A933IQV2-F1
#
_cell.length_a   1.000
_cell.length_b   1.000
_cell.length_c   1.000
_cell.angle_alpha   90.00
_cell.angle_beta   90.00
_cell.angle_gamma   90.00
#
_symmetry.space_group_name_H-M   'P 1'
#
loop_
_entity.id
_entity.type
_entity.pdbx_description
1 polymer ?
#
loop_
_entity_poly.entity_id
_entity_poly.type
_entity_poly.pdbx_seq_one_letter_code
_entity_poly.pdbx_strand_id
1 'polypeptide(L)'
;MTEELDLLKAIAGKRGESKSGAQRRGRFKASIISTFNAYLPFYEDVVLRRLVASGCHYNVLLLDSGEFSQGLSTATTWPRMAGRSYTLVPMQARGAFHPKVALLVGKKSACVFVGSHNVTLSGFGANRELTTQVDLPKGSEDPYAPLAQAVWTYLEVWLNHQVDHVPQSILQGALRVATSFAPWLEAEGLQSGDVRFVGNLPEEGSLWDSVRPMLPEKAKEVVVIGPFFDRAARFLQTISRDLRPDSMVVGVEPKTVGFCRQESLPKGARVVDVSKLGRGSGYLHAKVLWVNGGAGDEALITGSANPSSPAWTEYSSRRNAEACLVHLGESARSLTTTLGLRSIDSMPELGIEEILAIDQRVDQAHQDQEKTQSKSIVAAEAKEEEIFLHCKGLAMEEVKDVRCWDLKKDNWRVVKTIRYDCHGFFVEMPPKEVATTQFLEVNFVDGRRLRAFVHHPASIAKLSRPVKQERFREALDSLDSESPDLSVLIRLASNLIFDEDTPELKTKSTLGKRKTKLRTEGESPIDSLSVPIGETKQYAHRARQLRGDDLSYIIDTLI
;
A
#
# COMPACT_ATOMS: atom_id res chain seq x y z
N MET A 1 -6.35 -0.14 -20.27
CA MET A 1 -6.34 -1.59 -20.06
C MET A 1 -5.33 -2.18 -21.02
N THR A 2 -4.22 -2.67 -20.50
CA THR A 2 -3.01 -3.02 -21.27
C THR A 2 -2.46 -4.33 -20.71
N GLU A 3 -1.98 -5.18 -21.62
CA GLU A 3 -1.38 -6.49 -21.32
C GLU A 3 0.00 -6.30 -20.65
N GLU A 4 0.20 -7.01 -19.54
CA GLU A 4 1.43 -7.10 -18.74
C GLU A 4 1.74 -5.88 -17.81
N LEU A 5 1.22 -5.97 -16.58
CA LEU A 5 1.53 -5.28 -15.32
C LEU A 5 2.22 -3.90 -15.42
N ASP A 6 1.48 -2.86 -15.80
CA ASP A 6 1.95 -1.46 -15.72
C ASP A 6 2.31 -1.04 -14.29
N LEU A 7 1.67 -1.58 -13.24
CA LEU A 7 2.09 -1.37 -11.84
C LEU A 7 3.51 -1.90 -11.63
N LEU A 8 3.81 -3.13 -12.05
CA LEU A 8 5.15 -3.68 -11.88
C LEU A 8 6.18 -3.09 -12.86
N LYS A 9 5.76 -2.60 -14.04
CA LYS A 9 6.62 -1.81 -14.95
C LYS A 9 6.93 -0.43 -14.38
N ALA A 10 5.96 0.20 -13.72
CA ALA A 10 6.13 1.46 -13.00
C ALA A 10 7.05 1.28 -11.79
N ILE A 11 6.91 0.17 -11.05
CA ILE A 11 7.78 -0.22 -9.93
C ILE A 11 9.21 -0.57 -10.40
N ALA A 12 9.37 -1.27 -11.52
CA ALA A 12 10.66 -1.78 -11.98
C ALA A 12 11.50 -0.74 -12.75
N GLY A 13 10.87 0.29 -13.34
CA GLY A 13 11.48 1.12 -14.38
C GLY A 13 11.71 0.31 -15.66
N LYS A 14 11.44 0.90 -16.84
CA LYS A 14 11.70 0.21 -18.12
C LYS A 14 13.18 -0.22 -18.19
N ARG A 15 13.46 -1.52 -18.35
CA ARG A 15 14.73 -1.95 -18.92
C ARG A 15 14.71 -1.56 -20.40
N GLY A 16 15.52 -0.59 -20.80
CA GLY A 16 15.92 -0.44 -22.20
C GLY A 16 15.68 0.89 -22.91
N GLU A 17 15.00 1.90 -22.34
CA GLU A 17 14.77 3.16 -23.09
C GLU A 17 14.98 4.44 -22.26
N SER A 18 15.98 5.23 -22.68
CA SER A 18 16.37 6.57 -22.23
C SER A 18 17.03 6.71 -20.85
N LYS A 19 17.79 7.81 -20.69
CA LYS A 19 18.44 8.27 -19.44
C LYS A 19 17.52 8.28 -18.20
N SER A 20 16.19 8.19 -18.37
CA SER A 20 15.19 8.11 -17.29
C SER A 20 15.10 6.75 -16.59
N GLY A 21 15.51 5.64 -17.23
CA GLY A 21 15.44 4.29 -16.64
C GLY A 21 16.42 4.07 -15.48
N ALA A 22 17.59 4.70 -15.55
CA ALA A 22 18.57 4.71 -14.45
C ALA A 22 18.07 5.56 -13.26
N GLN A 23 17.26 6.58 -13.51
CA GLN A 23 16.73 7.50 -12.49
C GLN A 23 15.57 6.91 -11.67
N ARG A 24 14.94 5.82 -12.16
CA ARG A 24 13.86 5.12 -11.44
C ARG A 24 14.39 4.09 -10.42
N ARG A 25 15.58 3.53 -10.63
CA ARG A 25 16.21 2.61 -9.67
C ARG A 25 16.59 3.38 -8.40
N GLY A 26 16.11 2.90 -7.26
CA GLY A 26 16.40 3.45 -5.94
C GLY A 26 15.67 4.76 -5.62
N ARG A 27 14.74 5.22 -6.48
CA ARG A 27 13.88 6.40 -6.22
C ARG A 27 13.05 6.19 -4.96
N PHE A 28 12.48 5.01 -4.81
CA PHE A 28 11.67 4.63 -3.66
C PHE A 28 12.46 3.73 -2.71
N LYS A 29 12.29 3.96 -1.42
CA LYS A 29 12.91 3.21 -0.32
C LYS A 29 11.90 2.41 0.48
N ALA A 30 10.66 2.90 0.54
CA ALA A 30 9.57 2.22 1.22
C ALA A 30 8.30 2.16 0.37
N SER A 31 7.45 1.18 0.66
CA SER A 31 6.10 1.07 0.10
C SER A 31 5.09 0.63 1.16
N ILE A 32 3.86 1.13 1.01
CA ILE A 32 2.69 0.63 1.73
C ILE A 32 1.60 0.31 0.72
N ILE A 33 1.08 -0.92 0.77
CA ILE A 33 0.08 -1.42 -0.17
C ILE A 33 -1.11 -1.94 0.62
N SER A 34 -2.31 -1.45 0.32
CA SER A 34 -3.57 -1.99 0.83
C SER A 34 -4.27 -2.85 -0.22
N THR A 35 -4.93 -3.90 0.23
CA THR A 35 -5.73 -4.78 -0.63
C THR A 35 -6.82 -5.49 0.18
N PHE A 36 -7.93 -5.83 -0.48
CA PHE A 36 -8.97 -6.63 0.15
C PHE A 36 -8.51 -8.08 0.30
N ASN A 37 -8.14 -8.73 -0.81
CA ASN A 37 -7.59 -10.07 -0.79
C ASN A 37 -6.20 -10.13 -1.42
N ALA A 38 -5.46 -11.18 -1.11
CA ALA A 38 -4.14 -11.39 -1.67
C ALA A 38 -3.84 -12.87 -1.86
N TYR A 39 -3.11 -13.19 -2.93
CA TYR A 39 -2.41 -14.46 -3.05
C TYR A 39 -0.96 -14.23 -2.59
N LEU A 40 -0.68 -14.58 -1.34
CA LEU A 40 0.58 -14.22 -0.68
C LEU A 40 1.83 -14.77 -1.37
N PRO A 41 1.86 -16.02 -1.90
CA PRO A 41 2.97 -16.48 -2.73
C PRO A 41 3.23 -15.58 -3.95
N PHE A 42 2.18 -15.09 -4.63
CA PHE A 42 2.35 -14.13 -5.73
C PHE A 42 2.90 -12.79 -5.25
N TYR A 43 2.42 -12.28 -4.11
CA TYR A 43 2.98 -11.07 -3.53
C TYR A 43 4.48 -11.25 -3.24
N GLU A 44 4.86 -12.32 -2.53
CA GLU A 44 6.25 -12.57 -2.11
C GLU A 44 7.17 -12.82 -3.31
N ASP A 45 6.75 -13.66 -4.26
CA ASP A 45 7.61 -14.10 -5.36
C ASP A 45 7.65 -13.14 -6.54
N VAL A 46 6.63 -12.27 -6.70
CA VAL A 46 6.53 -11.39 -7.86
C VAL A 46 6.57 -9.92 -7.45
N VAL A 47 5.66 -9.48 -6.58
CA VAL A 47 5.51 -8.06 -6.24
C VAL A 47 6.67 -7.58 -5.37
N LEU A 48 6.89 -8.25 -4.23
CA LEU A 48 7.95 -7.93 -3.28
C LEU A 48 9.33 -8.05 -3.94
N ARG A 49 9.59 -9.13 -4.70
CA ARG A 49 10.86 -9.27 -5.43
C ARG A 49 11.13 -8.09 -6.36
N ARG A 50 10.12 -7.58 -7.06
CA ARG A 50 10.29 -6.42 -7.97
C ARG A 50 10.48 -5.10 -7.21
N LEU A 51 9.78 -4.90 -6.08
CA LEU A 51 10.02 -3.75 -5.19
C LEU A 51 11.45 -3.75 -4.66
N VAL A 52 11.91 -4.88 -4.12
CA VAL A 52 13.28 -5.04 -3.61
C VAL A 52 14.30 -4.84 -4.74
N ALA A 53 14.07 -5.43 -5.91
CA ALA A 53 14.95 -5.27 -7.07
C ALA A 53 15.01 -3.84 -7.62
N SER A 54 14.01 -2.99 -7.34
CA SER A 54 14.02 -1.57 -7.68
C SER A 54 14.62 -0.68 -6.58
N GLY A 55 15.03 -1.26 -5.44
CA GLY A 55 15.63 -0.55 -4.31
C GLY A 55 14.66 -0.15 -3.20
N CYS A 56 13.40 -0.61 -3.29
CA CYS A 56 12.36 -0.42 -2.28
C CYS A 56 12.39 -1.59 -1.29
N HIS A 57 13.17 -1.46 -0.22
CA HIS A 57 13.46 -2.55 0.72
C HIS A 57 12.51 -2.58 1.93
N TYR A 58 11.86 -1.47 2.25
CA TYR A 58 10.92 -1.38 3.38
C TYR A 58 9.47 -1.49 2.90
N ASN A 59 8.87 -2.67 2.98
CA ASN A 59 7.57 -2.93 2.38
C ASN A 59 6.53 -3.29 3.44
N VAL A 60 5.35 -2.69 3.32
CA VAL A 60 4.21 -2.90 4.22
C VAL A 60 3.00 -3.33 3.38
N LEU A 61 2.34 -4.41 3.78
CA LEU A 61 1.13 -4.93 3.17
C LEU A 61 -0.01 -4.88 4.20
N LEU A 62 -1.05 -4.11 3.90
CA LEU A 62 -2.30 -4.06 4.65
C LEU A 62 -3.32 -4.97 3.93
N LEU A 63 -3.83 -5.97 4.63
CA LEU A 63 -4.70 -6.99 4.06
C LEU A 63 -5.93 -7.16 4.95
N ASP A 64 -7.14 -7.30 4.37
CA ASP A 64 -8.33 -7.63 5.16
C ASP A 64 -8.10 -8.89 5.99
N SER A 65 -8.39 -8.81 7.29
CA SER A 65 -8.13 -9.89 8.24
C SER A 65 -8.97 -11.15 7.97
N GLY A 66 -10.20 -11.00 7.46
CA GLY A 66 -11.06 -12.11 7.07
C GLY A 66 -10.52 -12.82 5.84
N GLU A 67 -10.17 -12.07 4.79
CA GLU A 67 -9.56 -12.62 3.58
C GLU A 67 -8.18 -13.21 3.85
N PHE A 68 -7.39 -12.62 4.77
CA PHE A 68 -6.13 -13.19 5.20
C PHE A 68 -6.34 -14.56 5.83
N SER A 69 -7.31 -14.68 6.75
CA SER A 69 -7.63 -15.95 7.38
C SER A 69 -8.09 -17.00 6.38
N GLN A 70 -8.95 -16.62 5.43
CA GLN A 70 -9.41 -17.51 4.36
C GLN A 70 -8.24 -17.96 3.47
N GLY A 71 -7.33 -17.03 3.15
CA GLY A 71 -6.12 -17.27 2.39
C GLY A 71 -5.15 -18.24 3.07
N LEU A 72 -5.28 -18.51 4.38
CA LEU A 72 -4.47 -19.48 5.12
C LEU A 72 -5.15 -20.83 5.35
N SER A 73 -6.29 -21.07 4.69
CA SER A 73 -7.02 -22.35 4.76
C SER A 73 -6.16 -23.54 4.32
N THR A 74 -5.22 -23.34 3.39
CA THR A 74 -4.33 -24.36 2.84
C THR A 74 -2.86 -24.03 3.16
N ALA A 75 -2.05 -25.01 3.56
CA ALA A 75 -0.64 -24.76 3.92
C ALA A 75 0.20 -24.23 2.73
N THR A 76 -0.15 -24.58 1.49
CA THR A 76 0.56 -24.13 0.28
C THR A 76 0.41 -22.65 -0.01
N THR A 77 -0.57 -21.98 0.59
CA THR A 77 -0.82 -20.54 0.42
C THR A 77 -0.24 -19.71 1.57
N TRP A 78 0.41 -20.36 2.54
CA TRP A 78 1.02 -19.65 3.66
C TRP A 78 2.20 -18.81 3.18
N PRO A 79 2.27 -17.52 3.59
CA PRO A 79 3.44 -16.69 3.32
C PRO A 79 4.67 -17.30 3.98
N ARG A 80 5.86 -17.10 3.43
CA ARG A 80 7.14 -17.52 4.02
C ARG A 80 7.96 -16.34 4.55
N MET A 81 7.68 -15.14 4.05
CA MET A 81 8.46 -13.92 4.28
C MET A 81 7.69 -12.88 5.10
N ALA A 82 6.36 -12.98 5.19
CA ALA A 82 5.55 -12.08 6.02
C ALA A 82 6.12 -11.97 7.43
N GLY A 83 6.20 -10.74 7.94
CA GLY A 83 6.66 -10.40 9.30
C GLY A 83 8.13 -10.64 9.56
N ARG A 84 8.91 -11.00 8.52
CA ARG A 84 10.37 -11.12 8.58
C ARG A 84 11.04 -10.22 7.56
N SER A 85 10.58 -10.29 6.31
CA SER A 85 11.14 -9.54 5.18
C SER A 85 10.24 -8.41 4.70
N TYR A 86 9.01 -8.33 5.22
CA TYR A 86 8.07 -7.23 5.02
C TYR A 86 7.03 -7.23 6.14
N THR A 87 6.45 -6.08 6.45
CA THR A 87 5.40 -5.95 7.47
C THR A 87 4.06 -6.36 6.85
N LEU A 88 3.33 -7.29 7.47
CA LEU A 88 1.95 -7.60 7.11
C LEU A 88 1.03 -7.19 8.26
N VAL A 89 0.04 -6.35 7.97
CA VAL A 89 -0.95 -5.88 8.94
C VAL A 89 -2.33 -6.46 8.56
N PRO A 90 -2.91 -7.35 9.37
CA PRO A 90 -4.28 -7.81 9.18
C PRO A 90 -5.25 -6.73 9.64
N MET A 91 -5.92 -6.09 8.68
CA MET A 91 -6.82 -4.96 8.91
C MET A 91 -8.23 -5.42 9.22
N GLN A 92 -8.85 -4.83 10.24
CA GLN A 92 -10.25 -4.98 10.57
C GLN A 92 -11.03 -3.71 10.20
N ALA A 93 -12.24 -3.90 9.71
CA ALA A 93 -13.23 -2.87 9.45
C ALA A 93 -14.61 -3.37 9.93
N ARG A 94 -15.62 -2.48 9.97
CA ARG A 94 -17.00 -2.88 10.31
C ARG A 94 -17.56 -3.88 9.29
N GLY A 95 -17.39 -3.56 8.00
CA GLY A 95 -17.53 -4.49 6.88
C GLY A 95 -16.17 -5.03 6.45
N ALA A 96 -15.86 -4.94 5.16
CA ALA A 96 -14.56 -5.34 4.62
C ALA A 96 -13.55 -4.18 4.62
N PHE A 97 -12.27 -4.47 4.88
CA PHE A 97 -11.17 -3.57 4.54
C PHE A 97 -10.87 -3.70 3.05
N HIS A 98 -11.52 -2.87 2.23
CA HIS A 98 -11.48 -2.95 0.77
C HIS A 98 -10.57 -1.96 0.00
N PRO A 99 -9.80 -1.02 0.62
CA PRO A 99 -8.93 -0.09 -0.13
C PRO A 99 -7.87 -0.82 -0.95
N LYS A 100 -7.59 -0.29 -2.14
CA LYS A 100 -6.58 -0.82 -3.08
C LYS A 100 -5.63 0.29 -3.49
N VAL A 101 -4.79 0.66 -2.54
CA VAL A 101 -3.84 1.76 -2.66
C VAL A 101 -2.43 1.18 -2.65
N ALA A 102 -1.54 1.66 -3.51
CA ALA A 102 -0.11 1.47 -3.36
C ALA A 102 0.58 2.83 -3.31
N LEU A 103 1.25 3.12 -2.20
CA LEU A 103 2.02 4.34 -2.01
C LEU A 103 3.49 3.95 -1.89
N LEU A 104 4.30 4.37 -2.88
CA LEU A 104 5.74 4.18 -2.90
C LEU A 104 6.43 5.51 -2.61
N VAL A 105 7.39 5.51 -1.71
CA VAL A 105 7.94 6.75 -1.15
C VAL A 105 9.46 6.76 -1.09
N GLY A 106 10.01 7.96 -1.26
CA GLY A 106 11.39 8.31 -0.97
C GLY A 106 11.45 9.75 -0.47
N LYS A 107 12.64 10.17 -0.02
CA LYS A 107 12.83 11.47 0.66
C LYS A 107 12.27 12.68 -0.11
N LYS A 108 12.28 12.64 -1.44
CA LYS A 108 11.85 13.74 -2.33
C LYS A 108 10.96 13.28 -3.48
N SER A 109 10.30 12.13 -3.35
CA SER A 109 9.44 11.59 -4.40
C SER A 109 8.42 10.62 -3.87
N ALA A 110 7.25 10.57 -4.48
CA ALA A 110 6.25 9.53 -4.25
C ALA A 110 5.67 9.02 -5.57
N CYS A 111 5.05 7.86 -5.53
CA CYS A 111 4.09 7.46 -6.56
C CYS A 111 2.91 6.77 -5.88
N VAL A 112 1.72 7.25 -6.22
CA VAL A 112 0.45 6.78 -5.69
C VAL A 112 -0.25 5.99 -6.79
N PHE A 113 -0.77 4.83 -6.42
CA PHE A 113 -1.71 4.06 -7.23
C PHE A 113 -2.99 3.87 -6.44
N VAL A 114 -4.13 4.15 -7.07
CA VAL A 114 -5.46 3.86 -6.53
C VAL A 114 -6.22 3.13 -7.62
N GLY A 115 -6.77 1.96 -7.31
CA GLY A 115 -7.38 1.12 -8.32
C GLY A 115 -8.41 0.13 -7.81
N SER A 116 -8.77 -0.81 -8.68
CA SER A 116 -9.82 -1.81 -8.48
C SER A 116 -9.28 -3.23 -8.29
N HIS A 117 -7.98 -3.45 -8.54
CA HIS A 117 -7.33 -4.75 -8.45
C HIS A 117 -6.87 -5.12 -7.04
N ASN A 118 -7.02 -6.39 -6.71
CA ASN A 118 -6.40 -6.99 -5.53
C ASN A 118 -5.00 -7.51 -5.86
N VAL A 119 -4.18 -7.78 -4.83
CA VAL A 119 -2.84 -8.36 -4.95
C VAL A 119 -2.91 -9.87 -5.20
N THR A 120 -3.46 -10.26 -6.34
CA THR A 120 -3.61 -11.64 -6.79
C THR A 120 -3.09 -11.80 -8.21
N LEU A 121 -2.87 -13.05 -8.64
CA LEU A 121 -2.51 -13.34 -10.02
C LEU A 121 -3.57 -12.82 -11.01
N SER A 122 -4.86 -13.01 -10.68
CA SER A 122 -5.96 -12.54 -11.53
C SER A 122 -6.06 -11.01 -11.55
N GLY A 123 -5.97 -10.34 -10.40
CA GLY A 123 -6.03 -8.88 -10.33
C GLY A 123 -4.89 -8.19 -11.10
N PHE A 124 -3.71 -8.80 -11.14
CA PHE A 124 -2.55 -8.22 -11.84
C PHE A 124 -2.41 -8.68 -13.30
N GLY A 125 -3.00 -9.80 -13.70
CA GLY A 125 -2.70 -10.44 -14.98
C GLY A 125 -3.88 -10.91 -15.83
N ALA A 126 -5.08 -11.11 -15.26
CA ALA A 126 -6.22 -11.71 -15.99
C ALA A 126 -7.48 -10.82 -16.00
N ASN A 127 -7.73 -10.11 -14.90
CA ASN A 127 -8.87 -9.21 -14.80
C ASN A 127 -8.59 -7.92 -15.57
N ARG A 128 -9.64 -7.40 -16.18
CA ARG A 128 -9.69 -6.04 -16.71
C ARG A 128 -10.03 -5.10 -15.55
N GLU A 129 -8.97 -4.51 -15.01
CA GLU A 129 -8.99 -3.62 -13.86
C GLU A 129 -8.66 -2.19 -14.30
N LEU A 130 -9.06 -1.22 -13.47
CA LEU A 130 -8.73 0.19 -13.62
C LEU A 130 -7.91 0.66 -12.43
N THR A 131 -6.76 1.27 -12.72
CA THR A 131 -5.84 1.87 -11.74
C THR A 131 -5.35 3.20 -12.27
N THR A 132 -5.43 4.22 -11.44
CA THR A 132 -4.85 5.53 -11.71
C THR A 132 -3.50 5.62 -11.01
N GLN A 133 -2.48 6.03 -11.77
CA GLN A 133 -1.15 6.31 -11.25
C GLN A 133 -0.93 7.83 -11.19
N VAL A 134 -0.53 8.33 -10.02
CA VAL A 134 -0.05 9.70 -9.84
C VAL A 134 1.43 9.63 -9.49
N ASP A 135 2.29 10.17 -10.36
CA ASP A 135 3.74 10.18 -10.15
C ASP A 135 4.19 11.55 -9.65
N LEU A 136 4.87 11.59 -8.50
CA LEU A 136 5.35 12.81 -7.84
C LEU A 136 6.88 12.80 -7.80
N PRO A 137 7.58 13.09 -8.91
CA PRO A 137 9.04 13.06 -8.96
C PRO A 137 9.70 14.12 -8.06
N LYS A 138 8.95 15.15 -7.62
CA LYS A 138 9.44 16.24 -6.76
C LYS A 138 8.92 16.18 -5.31
N GLY A 139 8.22 15.12 -4.92
CA GLY A 139 7.76 14.92 -3.55
C GLY A 139 6.93 16.10 -3.06
N SER A 140 7.36 16.75 -1.96
CA SER A 140 6.68 17.89 -1.34
C SER A 140 6.53 19.13 -2.23
N GLU A 141 7.36 19.28 -3.27
CA GLU A 141 7.27 20.41 -4.22
C GLU A 141 6.37 20.11 -5.42
N ASP A 142 5.80 18.91 -5.50
CA ASP A 142 4.91 18.52 -6.58
C ASP A 142 3.49 19.08 -6.35
N PRO A 143 2.78 19.59 -7.38
CA PRO A 143 1.40 20.06 -7.24
C PRO A 143 0.44 19.01 -6.65
N TYR A 144 0.73 17.71 -6.84
CA TYR A 144 -0.06 16.62 -6.30
C TYR A 144 0.38 16.16 -4.89
N ALA A 145 1.34 16.84 -4.25
CA ALA A 145 1.77 16.50 -2.89
C ALA A 145 0.60 16.42 -1.88
N PRO A 146 -0.40 17.34 -1.89
CA PRO A 146 -1.59 17.22 -1.05
C PRO A 146 -2.41 15.95 -1.26
N LEU A 147 -2.43 15.39 -2.49
CA LEU A 147 -3.11 14.13 -2.76
C LEU A 147 -2.36 12.96 -2.10
N ALA A 148 -1.03 12.93 -2.19
CA ALA A 148 -0.22 11.92 -1.52
C ALA A 148 -0.30 12.02 0.01
N GLN A 149 -0.36 13.24 0.55
CA GLN A 149 -0.61 13.51 1.97
C GLN A 149 -1.98 12.98 2.40
N ALA A 150 -3.05 13.29 1.66
CA ALA A 150 -4.39 12.77 1.95
C ALA A 150 -4.47 11.24 1.91
N VAL A 151 -3.75 10.59 0.98
CA VAL A 151 -3.61 9.13 0.95
C VAL A 151 -2.91 8.62 2.20
N TRP A 152 -1.82 9.27 2.63
CA TRP A 152 -1.11 8.88 3.85
C TRP A 152 -2.00 9.05 5.09
N THR A 153 -2.63 10.21 5.28
CA THR A 153 -3.55 10.48 6.39
C THR A 153 -4.63 9.41 6.49
N TYR A 154 -5.21 9.02 5.35
CA TYR A 154 -6.18 7.93 5.31
C TYR A 154 -5.62 6.59 5.83
N LEU A 155 -4.44 6.19 5.34
CA LEU A 155 -3.79 4.94 5.75
C LEU A 155 -3.38 4.98 7.23
N GLU A 156 -2.87 6.10 7.71
CA GLU A 156 -2.49 6.33 9.10
C GLU A 156 -3.69 6.22 10.04
N VAL A 157 -4.81 6.87 9.74
CA VAL A 157 -6.04 6.77 10.54
C VAL A 157 -6.52 5.32 10.62
N TRP A 158 -6.51 4.60 9.50
CA TRP A 158 -6.89 3.18 9.49
C TRP A 158 -5.93 2.30 10.29
N LEU A 159 -4.62 2.54 10.23
CA LEU A 159 -3.62 1.85 11.04
C LEU A 159 -3.83 2.10 12.53
N ASN A 160 -4.06 3.37 12.91
CA ASN A 160 -4.31 3.76 14.31
C ASN A 160 -5.64 3.19 14.85
N HIS A 161 -6.60 2.87 13.99
CA HIS A 161 -7.84 2.19 14.38
C HIS A 161 -7.62 0.71 14.74
N GLN A 162 -6.45 0.13 14.43
CA GLN A 162 -6.16 -1.29 14.70
C GLN A 162 -5.50 -1.55 16.07
N VAL A 163 -5.28 -0.53 16.91
CA VAL A 163 -4.50 -0.62 18.16
C VAL A 163 -4.99 -1.68 19.15
N ASP A 164 -6.27 -2.02 19.12
CA ASP A 164 -6.84 -3.07 19.97
C ASP A 164 -6.63 -4.49 19.46
N HIS A 165 -6.29 -4.64 18.18
CA HIS A 165 -6.25 -5.93 17.47
C HIS A 165 -4.86 -6.30 16.94
N VAL A 166 -3.99 -5.31 16.74
CA VAL A 166 -2.65 -5.49 16.19
C VAL A 166 -1.62 -4.96 17.19
N PRO A 167 -0.54 -5.72 17.50
CA PRO A 167 0.54 -5.26 18.37
C PRO A 167 1.10 -3.90 17.94
N GLN A 168 1.34 -3.01 18.91
CA GLN A 168 1.81 -1.64 18.67
C GLN A 168 3.13 -1.60 17.89
N SER A 169 4.03 -2.57 18.10
CA SER A 169 5.30 -2.70 17.37
C SER A 169 5.11 -2.87 15.86
N ILE A 170 4.08 -3.60 15.44
CA ILE A 170 3.74 -3.81 14.02
C ILE A 170 3.16 -2.53 13.43
N LEU A 171 2.27 -1.86 14.16
CA LEU A 171 1.67 -0.58 13.74
C LEU A 171 2.74 0.51 13.60
N GLN A 172 3.63 0.65 14.59
CA GLN A 172 4.76 1.56 14.52
C GLN A 172 5.70 1.21 13.35
N GLY A 173 5.90 -0.08 13.06
CA GLY A 173 6.59 -0.52 11.85
C GLY A 173 5.91 -0.02 10.58
N ALA A 174 4.59 -0.15 10.46
CA ALA A 174 3.85 0.37 9.30
C ALA A 174 3.96 1.91 9.17
N LEU A 175 3.86 2.64 10.29
CA LEU A 175 3.94 4.10 10.32
C LEU A 175 5.31 4.65 9.90
N ARG A 176 6.39 3.85 10.00
CA ARG A 176 7.74 4.25 9.54
C ARG A 176 7.81 4.63 8.07
N VAL A 177 6.86 4.18 7.24
CA VAL A 177 6.81 4.55 5.82
C VAL A 177 6.82 6.07 5.63
N ALA A 178 6.02 6.84 6.37
CA ALA A 178 6.12 8.29 6.34
C ALA A 178 7.23 8.80 7.26
N THR A 179 7.20 8.45 8.56
CA THR A 179 8.07 9.09 9.57
C THR A 179 9.56 8.94 9.27
N SER A 180 9.98 7.84 8.63
CA SER A 180 11.40 7.55 8.36
C SER A 180 11.80 7.77 6.89
N PHE A 181 10.89 7.56 5.92
CA PHE A 181 11.25 7.58 4.49
C PHE A 181 10.71 8.78 3.72
N ALA A 182 9.61 9.38 4.17
CA ALA A 182 9.00 10.55 3.55
C ALA A 182 8.23 11.41 4.56
N PRO A 183 8.92 12.07 5.52
CA PRO A 183 8.26 12.87 6.57
C PRO A 183 7.38 13.99 6.04
N TRP A 184 7.62 14.44 4.81
CA TRP A 184 6.80 15.44 4.14
C TRP A 184 5.34 14.99 3.88
N LEU A 185 5.04 13.70 3.99
CA LEU A 185 3.67 13.16 3.92
C LEU A 185 2.84 13.46 5.18
N GLU A 186 3.49 13.78 6.30
CA GLU A 186 2.81 14.12 7.56
C GLU A 186 2.29 15.57 7.58
N ALA A 187 2.69 16.38 6.61
CA ALA A 187 2.17 17.73 6.48
C ALA A 187 0.74 17.70 5.92
N GLU A 188 -0.12 18.58 6.44
CA GLU A 188 -1.48 18.76 5.92
C GLU A 188 -1.47 19.69 4.70
N GLY A 189 -2.17 19.27 3.65
CA GLY A 189 -2.34 20.03 2.42
C GLY A 189 -3.77 19.95 1.92
N LEU A 190 -4.33 21.09 1.51
CA LEU A 190 -5.62 21.10 0.83
C LEU A 190 -5.43 20.58 -0.60
N GLN A 191 -6.15 19.51 -0.92
CA GLN A 191 -6.18 18.98 -2.28
C GLN A 191 -6.76 20.04 -3.24
N SER A 192 -6.06 20.27 -4.35
CA SER A 192 -6.46 21.22 -5.37
C SER A 192 -6.37 20.60 -6.76
N GLY A 193 -7.01 21.23 -7.74
CA GLY A 193 -7.07 20.75 -9.12
C GLY A 193 -8.18 19.72 -9.37
N ASP A 194 -8.03 19.04 -10.51
CA ASP A 194 -9.07 18.23 -11.14
C ASP A 194 -9.04 16.75 -10.70
N VAL A 195 -8.16 16.38 -9.76
CA VAL A 195 -8.09 15.02 -9.22
C VAL A 195 -7.96 15.09 -7.71
N ARG A 196 -8.80 14.35 -6.99
CA ARG A 196 -8.82 14.31 -5.52
C ARG A 196 -8.91 12.88 -5.03
N PHE A 197 -8.15 12.55 -4.01
CA PHE A 197 -8.30 11.33 -3.24
C PHE A 197 -9.45 11.47 -2.23
N VAL A 198 -10.29 10.44 -2.16
CA VAL A 198 -11.39 10.33 -1.20
C VAL A 198 -11.46 8.90 -0.69
N GLY A 199 -11.52 8.72 0.62
CA GLY A 199 -11.77 7.43 1.26
C GLY A 199 -12.49 7.64 2.58
N ASN A 200 -13.34 6.70 2.98
CA ASN A 200 -14.10 6.81 4.23
C ASN A 200 -13.27 6.36 5.44
N LEU A 201 -13.25 7.18 6.49
CA LEU A 201 -12.55 6.88 7.74
C LEU A 201 -13.42 6.02 8.69
N PRO A 202 -12.82 5.31 9.66
CA PRO A 202 -13.52 4.37 10.54
C PRO A 202 -14.70 4.95 11.33
N GLU A 203 -14.65 6.22 11.70
CA GLU A 203 -15.66 6.89 12.55
C GLU A 203 -16.40 8.05 11.85
N GLU A 204 -16.19 8.23 10.54
CA GLU A 204 -16.83 9.31 9.76
C GLU A 204 -18.13 8.87 9.06
N GLY A 205 -18.65 9.70 8.14
CA GLY A 205 -19.82 9.42 7.29
C GLY A 205 -19.58 8.37 6.19
N SER A 206 -20.55 8.22 5.30
CA SER A 206 -20.45 7.29 4.16
C SER A 206 -19.50 7.84 3.09
N LEU A 207 -18.96 6.98 2.22
CA LEU A 207 -18.14 7.43 1.10
C LEU A 207 -18.94 8.39 0.18
N TRP A 208 -20.24 8.15 0.04
CA TRP A 208 -21.13 9.02 -0.73
C TRP A 208 -21.21 10.42 -0.15
N ASP A 209 -21.21 10.61 1.17
CA ASP A 209 -21.22 11.95 1.78
C ASP A 209 -19.98 12.77 1.43
N SER A 210 -18.83 12.11 1.31
CA SER A 210 -17.58 12.74 0.93
C SER A 210 -17.53 13.07 -0.58
N VAL A 211 -18.11 12.21 -1.42
CA VAL A 211 -18.07 12.35 -2.88
C VAL A 211 -19.18 13.26 -3.42
N ARG A 212 -20.41 13.15 -2.91
CA ARG A 212 -21.61 13.85 -3.39
C ARG A 212 -21.44 15.37 -3.52
N PRO A 213 -20.75 16.09 -2.60
CA PRO A 213 -20.52 17.53 -2.72
C PRO A 213 -19.64 17.92 -3.92
N MET A 214 -18.89 16.98 -4.50
CA MET A 214 -18.04 17.21 -5.66
C MET A 214 -18.77 16.93 -6.99
N LEU A 215 -20.01 16.44 -6.93
CA LEU A 215 -20.79 16.05 -8.11
C LEU A 215 -21.81 17.14 -8.47
N PRO A 216 -22.25 17.19 -9.74
CA PRO A 216 -23.34 18.06 -10.17
C PRO A 216 -24.57 17.97 -9.25
N GLU A 217 -25.32 19.07 -9.11
CA GLU A 217 -26.58 19.03 -8.34
C GLU A 217 -27.61 18.11 -9.01
N LYS A 218 -27.68 18.16 -10.34
CA LYS A 218 -28.47 17.28 -11.20
C LYS A 218 -27.57 16.73 -12.33
N ALA A 219 -27.73 15.46 -12.66
CA ALA A 219 -27.04 14.84 -13.78
C ALA A 219 -27.92 14.80 -15.04
N LYS A 220 -27.31 14.92 -16.22
CA LYS A 220 -27.92 14.52 -17.49
C LYS A 220 -27.78 13.02 -17.68
N GLU A 221 -26.60 12.49 -17.37
CA GLU A 221 -26.26 11.10 -17.55
C GLU A 221 -25.45 10.60 -16.36
N VAL A 222 -25.80 9.41 -15.88
CA VAL A 222 -25.00 8.66 -14.91
C VAL A 222 -24.70 7.29 -15.50
N VAL A 223 -23.42 6.90 -15.42
CA VAL A 223 -22.95 5.58 -15.78
C VAL A 223 -22.34 4.91 -14.57
N VAL A 224 -22.81 3.71 -14.24
CA VAL A 224 -22.29 2.88 -13.14
C VAL A 224 -21.80 1.56 -13.72
N ILE A 225 -20.54 1.22 -13.45
CA ILE A 225 -19.95 -0.05 -13.87
C ILE A 225 -19.32 -0.72 -12.66
N GLY A 226 -19.58 -2.00 -12.49
CA GLY A 226 -18.86 -2.78 -11.51
C GLY A 226 -19.22 -4.26 -11.51
N PRO A 227 -18.43 -5.05 -10.76
CA PRO A 227 -18.60 -6.49 -10.69
C PRO A 227 -19.65 -6.94 -9.65
N PHE A 228 -19.91 -6.13 -8.62
CA PHE A 228 -20.76 -6.53 -7.49
C PHE A 228 -21.69 -5.39 -7.04
N PHE A 229 -22.99 -5.67 -7.06
CA PHE A 229 -24.06 -4.79 -6.62
C PHE A 229 -24.76 -5.41 -5.41
N ASP A 230 -25.29 -4.58 -4.51
CA ASP A 230 -26.15 -5.10 -3.45
C ASP A 230 -27.51 -5.55 -4.00
N ARG A 231 -28.08 -6.62 -3.43
CA ARG A 231 -29.33 -7.23 -3.92
C ARG A 231 -30.50 -6.25 -4.02
N ALA A 232 -30.51 -5.23 -3.16
CA ALA A 232 -31.55 -4.21 -3.07
C ALA A 232 -31.28 -2.95 -3.91
N ALA A 233 -30.19 -2.93 -4.70
CA ALA A 233 -29.77 -1.81 -5.54
C ALA A 233 -29.73 -0.46 -4.80
N ARG A 234 -29.45 -0.46 -3.49
CA ARG A 234 -29.58 0.73 -2.62
C ARG A 234 -28.68 1.86 -3.09
N PHE A 235 -27.47 1.57 -3.55
CA PHE A 235 -26.59 2.61 -4.08
C PHE A 235 -27.14 3.23 -5.37
N LEU A 236 -27.64 2.41 -6.30
CA LEU A 236 -28.26 2.90 -7.54
C LEU A 236 -29.50 3.77 -7.23
N GLN A 237 -30.31 3.37 -6.25
CA GLN A 237 -31.45 4.16 -5.78
C GLN A 237 -31.01 5.50 -5.17
N THR A 238 -29.94 5.51 -4.37
CA THR A 238 -29.35 6.74 -3.83
C THR A 238 -28.91 7.69 -4.95
N ILE A 239 -28.21 7.19 -5.97
CA ILE A 239 -27.81 8.01 -7.12
C ILE A 239 -29.05 8.56 -7.84
N SER A 240 -30.04 7.70 -8.13
CA SER A 240 -31.27 8.13 -8.79
C SER A 240 -32.02 9.22 -8.03
N ARG A 241 -32.03 9.15 -6.69
CA ARG A 241 -32.67 10.13 -5.80
C ARG A 241 -31.89 11.44 -5.74
N ASP A 242 -30.57 11.35 -5.54
CA ASP A 242 -29.74 12.51 -5.18
C ASP A 242 -29.27 13.31 -6.40
N LEU A 243 -29.06 12.64 -7.55
CA LEU A 243 -28.60 13.26 -8.79
C LEU A 243 -29.72 13.44 -9.82
N ARG A 244 -30.87 12.78 -9.65
CA ARG A 244 -32.06 12.86 -10.54
C ARG A 244 -31.66 12.85 -12.03
N PRO A 245 -30.92 11.81 -12.49
CA PRO A 245 -30.37 11.78 -13.84
C PRO A 245 -31.47 11.71 -14.91
N ASP A 246 -31.27 12.38 -16.05
CA ASP A 246 -32.14 12.21 -17.22
C ASP A 246 -31.96 10.81 -17.85
N SER A 247 -30.75 10.25 -17.77
CA SER A 247 -30.41 8.89 -18.19
C SER A 247 -29.50 8.19 -17.17
N MET A 248 -29.82 6.94 -16.83
CA MET A 248 -28.96 6.08 -16.00
C MET A 248 -28.63 4.79 -16.74
N VAL A 249 -27.34 4.54 -16.93
CA VAL A 249 -26.82 3.32 -17.57
C VAL A 249 -26.00 2.51 -16.57
N VAL A 250 -26.37 1.26 -16.38
CA VAL A 250 -25.70 0.30 -15.52
C VAL A 250 -24.98 -0.72 -16.39
N GLY A 251 -23.66 -0.57 -16.48
CA GLY A 251 -22.81 -1.50 -17.23
C GLY A 251 -22.43 -2.71 -16.39
N VAL A 252 -22.74 -3.90 -16.88
CA VAL A 252 -22.37 -5.18 -16.25
C VAL A 252 -21.67 -6.13 -17.22
N GLU A 253 -20.90 -7.08 -16.70
CA GLU A 253 -20.48 -8.26 -17.46
C GLU A 253 -21.41 -9.44 -17.09
N PRO A 254 -22.36 -9.83 -17.96
CA PRO A 254 -23.49 -10.71 -17.59
C PRO A 254 -23.08 -12.06 -16.97
N LYS A 255 -21.96 -12.61 -17.44
CA LYS A 255 -21.50 -13.95 -17.04
C LYS A 255 -20.99 -14.01 -15.60
N THR A 256 -20.54 -12.89 -15.07
CA THR A 256 -19.68 -12.85 -13.88
C THR A 256 -20.21 -11.91 -12.80
N VAL A 257 -21.00 -10.89 -13.17
CA VAL A 257 -21.55 -9.90 -12.24
C VAL A 257 -22.34 -10.54 -11.08
N GLY A 258 -22.13 -10.08 -9.85
CA GLY A 258 -23.06 -10.26 -8.74
C GLY A 258 -24.04 -9.09 -8.74
N PHE A 259 -25.28 -9.31 -9.17
CA PHE A 259 -26.21 -8.21 -9.49
C PHE A 259 -27.39 -8.10 -8.51
N CYS A 260 -28.05 -6.94 -8.57
CA CYS A 260 -29.27 -6.67 -7.83
C CYS A 260 -30.48 -7.43 -8.42
N ARG A 261 -31.55 -7.53 -7.63
CA ARG A 261 -32.82 -8.07 -8.11
C ARG A 261 -33.44 -7.16 -9.16
N GLN A 262 -34.08 -7.75 -10.17
CA GLN A 262 -34.65 -7.01 -11.29
C GLN A 262 -35.64 -5.93 -10.80
N GLU A 263 -36.48 -6.26 -9.83
CA GLU A 263 -37.49 -5.37 -9.26
C GLU A 263 -36.92 -4.22 -8.42
N SER A 264 -35.64 -4.32 -8.02
CA SER A 264 -34.97 -3.30 -7.20
C SER A 264 -34.30 -2.20 -8.03
N LEU A 265 -34.13 -2.41 -9.33
CA LEU A 265 -33.51 -1.44 -10.23
C LEU A 265 -34.28 -0.11 -10.24
N PRO A 266 -33.59 1.04 -10.24
CA PRO A 266 -34.25 2.33 -10.42
C PRO A 266 -35.06 2.37 -11.72
N LYS A 267 -36.25 3.00 -11.67
CA LYS A 267 -37.11 3.14 -12.85
C LYS A 267 -36.36 3.90 -13.95
N GLY A 268 -36.37 3.33 -15.16
CA GLY A 268 -35.71 3.92 -16.33
C GLY A 268 -34.19 3.68 -16.40
N ALA A 269 -33.60 2.96 -15.45
CA ALA A 269 -32.22 2.51 -15.57
C ALA A 269 -32.09 1.46 -16.68
N ARG A 270 -31.16 1.67 -17.60
CA ARG A 270 -30.81 0.73 -18.67
C ARG A 270 -29.64 -0.13 -18.21
N VAL A 271 -29.71 -1.45 -18.41
CA VAL A 271 -28.62 -2.37 -18.08
C VAL A 271 -27.95 -2.82 -19.38
N VAL A 272 -26.65 -2.60 -19.53
CA VAL A 272 -25.92 -2.89 -20.77
C VAL A 272 -24.76 -3.84 -20.55
N ASP A 273 -24.47 -4.68 -21.55
CA ASP A 273 -23.32 -5.58 -21.56
C ASP A 273 -22.03 -4.81 -21.90
N VAL A 274 -21.18 -4.62 -20.89
CA VAL A 274 -19.86 -3.98 -21.03
C VAL A 274 -18.72 -5.00 -21.15
N SER A 275 -19.01 -6.27 -21.45
CA SER A 275 -18.00 -7.31 -21.67
C SER A 275 -16.98 -6.95 -22.75
N LYS A 276 -17.30 -6.04 -23.68
CA LYS A 276 -16.38 -5.54 -24.72
C LYS A 276 -15.81 -4.15 -24.43
N LEU A 277 -16.07 -3.57 -23.26
CA LEU A 277 -15.58 -2.24 -22.92
C LEU A 277 -14.05 -2.23 -22.77
N GLY A 278 -13.44 -1.21 -23.35
CA GLY A 278 -12.00 -0.97 -23.39
C GLY A 278 -11.19 -2.08 -24.07
N ARG A 279 -9.96 -2.28 -23.60
CA ARG A 279 -8.96 -3.14 -24.26
C ARG A 279 -8.67 -4.41 -23.45
N GLY A 280 -8.29 -5.48 -24.14
CA GLY A 280 -7.90 -6.76 -23.57
C GLY A 280 -9.07 -7.74 -23.41
N SER A 281 -8.72 -8.99 -23.12
CA SER A 281 -9.67 -10.07 -22.80
C SER A 281 -9.68 -10.36 -21.30
N GLY A 282 -10.76 -10.94 -20.81
CA GLY A 282 -10.89 -11.36 -19.43
C GLY A 282 -11.99 -10.61 -18.67
N TYR A 283 -12.18 -11.01 -17.42
CA TYR A 283 -13.26 -10.52 -16.58
C TYR A 283 -13.13 -9.02 -16.30
N LEU A 284 -14.16 -8.22 -16.63
CA LEU A 284 -14.24 -6.81 -16.26
C LEU A 284 -14.56 -6.67 -14.77
N HIS A 285 -13.55 -6.26 -14.01
CA HIS A 285 -13.64 -6.06 -12.58
C HIS A 285 -13.44 -4.58 -12.19
N ALA A 286 -13.17 -3.71 -13.17
CA ALA A 286 -13.12 -2.26 -12.99
C ALA A 286 -14.41 -1.71 -12.38
N LYS A 287 -14.26 -0.67 -11.55
CA LYS A 287 -15.35 0.00 -10.84
C LYS A 287 -15.34 1.46 -11.22
N VAL A 288 -16.46 1.92 -11.76
CA VAL A 288 -16.60 3.26 -12.31
C VAL A 288 -17.94 3.84 -11.93
N LEU A 289 -17.92 5.09 -11.45
CA LEU A 289 -19.08 5.96 -11.43
C LEU A 289 -18.73 7.18 -12.28
N TRP A 290 -19.48 7.42 -13.33
CA TRP A 290 -19.35 8.62 -14.15
C TRP A 290 -20.65 9.42 -14.08
N VAL A 291 -20.52 10.72 -13.79
CA VAL A 291 -21.63 11.66 -13.65
C VAL A 291 -21.39 12.84 -14.57
N ASN A 292 -22.31 13.09 -15.48
CA ASN A 292 -22.25 14.16 -16.45
C ASN A 292 -23.43 15.13 -16.23
N GLY A 293 -23.15 16.32 -15.68
CA GLY A 293 -24.11 17.42 -15.51
C GLY A 293 -24.31 18.27 -16.77
N GLY A 294 -23.42 18.14 -17.75
CA GLY A 294 -23.38 18.94 -18.97
C GLY A 294 -22.54 20.22 -18.84
N ALA A 295 -22.28 20.89 -19.97
CA ALA A 295 -21.52 22.15 -20.04
C ALA A 295 -20.12 22.14 -19.37
N GLY A 296 -19.50 20.97 -19.20
CA GLY A 296 -18.19 20.83 -18.55
C GLY A 296 -18.23 20.40 -17.09
N ASP A 297 -19.41 20.36 -16.48
CA ASP A 297 -19.61 19.83 -15.13
C ASP A 297 -19.71 18.30 -15.19
N GLU A 298 -18.55 17.65 -15.10
CA GLU A 298 -18.39 16.21 -15.26
C GLU A 298 -17.46 15.67 -14.18
N ALA A 299 -17.83 14.54 -13.58
CA ALA A 299 -17.05 13.86 -12.57
C ALA A 299 -16.94 12.37 -12.88
N LEU A 300 -15.73 11.82 -12.75
CA LEU A 300 -15.45 10.39 -12.90
C LEU A 300 -14.81 9.89 -11.61
N ILE A 301 -15.42 8.89 -10.98
CA ILE A 301 -14.90 8.25 -9.78
C ILE A 301 -14.40 6.85 -10.15
N THR A 302 -13.18 6.56 -9.72
CA THR A 302 -12.49 5.28 -9.92
C THR A 302 -11.87 4.83 -8.61
N GLY A 303 -11.72 3.52 -8.39
CA GLY A 303 -11.08 3.00 -7.18
C GLY A 303 -11.62 1.65 -6.75
N SER A 304 -11.66 1.43 -5.44
CA SER A 304 -11.99 0.14 -4.86
C SER A 304 -13.49 -0.11 -4.72
N ALA A 305 -14.33 0.93 -4.70
CA ALA A 305 -15.72 0.84 -4.30
C ALA A 305 -16.60 0.11 -5.32
N ASN A 306 -17.14 -1.04 -4.92
CA ASN A 306 -18.18 -1.73 -5.68
C ASN A 306 -19.48 -0.91 -5.72
N PRO A 307 -20.31 -1.01 -6.77
CA PRO A 307 -21.58 -0.29 -6.86
C PRO A 307 -22.65 -0.87 -5.92
N SER A 308 -22.42 -0.74 -4.62
CA SER A 308 -23.19 -1.37 -3.55
C SER A 308 -23.29 -0.46 -2.33
N SER A 309 -24.36 -0.63 -1.55
CA SER A 309 -24.54 0.12 -0.30
C SER A 309 -23.42 -0.04 0.72
N PRO A 310 -22.88 -1.25 1.00
CA PRO A 310 -21.74 -1.41 1.92
C PRO A 310 -20.52 -0.56 1.57
N ALA A 311 -20.28 -0.32 0.28
CA ALA A 311 -19.15 0.49 -0.20
C ALA A 311 -19.44 2.00 -0.18
N TRP A 312 -20.67 2.41 -0.52
CA TRP A 312 -20.98 3.82 -0.78
C TRP A 312 -21.82 4.52 0.28
N THR A 313 -22.86 3.87 0.81
CA THR A 313 -23.96 4.56 1.51
C THR A 313 -24.21 4.06 2.93
N GLU A 314 -23.63 2.94 3.34
CA GLU A 314 -23.79 2.39 4.68
C GLU A 314 -23.06 3.24 5.73
N TYR A 315 -23.70 3.47 6.88
CA TYR A 315 -23.13 4.21 8.03
C TYR A 315 -22.84 3.28 9.22
N SER A 316 -23.48 2.11 9.25
CA SER A 316 -23.54 1.23 10.41
C SER A 316 -22.58 0.03 10.31
N SER A 317 -22.98 -1.11 10.86
CA SER A 317 -22.12 -2.25 11.25
C SER A 317 -21.52 -3.05 10.10
N ARG A 318 -21.85 -2.77 8.84
CA ARG A 318 -21.32 -3.51 7.66
C ARG A 318 -20.71 -2.60 6.60
N ARG A 319 -20.27 -1.40 6.99
CA ARG A 319 -19.62 -0.46 6.07
C ARG A 319 -18.21 -0.93 5.71
N ASN A 320 -17.91 -1.02 4.42
CA ASN A 320 -16.57 -1.29 3.93
C ASN A 320 -15.69 -0.05 4.05
N ALA A 321 -14.39 -0.25 4.30
CA ALA A 321 -13.38 0.77 4.04
C ALA A 321 -13.11 0.81 2.54
N GLU A 322 -13.16 1.98 1.92
CA GLU A 322 -12.95 2.16 0.49
C GLU A 322 -12.03 3.36 0.22
N ALA A 323 -11.35 3.33 -0.93
CA ALA A 323 -10.48 4.40 -1.41
C ALA A 323 -10.68 4.62 -2.91
N CYS A 324 -10.92 5.88 -3.27
CA CYS A 324 -11.24 6.30 -4.63
C CYS A 324 -10.48 7.57 -5.02
N LEU A 325 -10.41 7.81 -6.33
CA LEU A 325 -10.08 9.10 -6.90
C LEU A 325 -11.30 9.69 -7.59
N VAL A 326 -11.58 10.96 -7.32
CA VAL A 326 -12.57 11.78 -7.99
C VAL A 326 -11.83 12.66 -9.00
N HIS A 327 -12.08 12.40 -10.27
CA HIS A 327 -11.64 13.22 -11.39
C HIS A 327 -12.76 14.21 -11.74
N LEU A 328 -12.41 15.47 -11.96
CA LEU A 328 -13.34 16.57 -12.23
C LEU A 328 -13.02 17.24 -13.56
N GLY A 329 -14.02 17.87 -14.17
CA GLY A 329 -13.84 18.75 -15.33
C GLY A 329 -13.10 18.08 -16.50
N GLU A 330 -11.99 18.69 -16.93
CA GLU A 330 -11.22 18.20 -18.08
C GLU A 330 -10.55 16.85 -17.81
N SER A 331 -10.12 16.59 -16.57
CA SER A 331 -9.56 15.29 -16.18
C SER A 331 -10.60 14.18 -16.37
N ALA A 332 -11.83 14.39 -15.89
CA ALA A 332 -12.93 13.45 -16.06
C ALA A 332 -13.22 13.24 -17.55
N ARG A 333 -13.34 14.32 -18.32
CA ARG A 333 -13.67 14.30 -19.75
C ARG A 333 -12.66 13.51 -20.58
N SER A 334 -11.38 13.73 -20.34
CA SER A 334 -10.30 13.05 -21.05
C SER A 334 -10.29 11.54 -20.74
N LEU A 335 -10.47 11.17 -19.47
CA LEU A 335 -10.51 9.78 -19.04
C LEU A 335 -11.75 9.05 -19.56
N THR A 336 -12.95 9.66 -19.49
CA THR A 336 -14.19 9.03 -19.98
C THR A 336 -14.13 8.75 -21.48
N THR A 337 -13.49 9.64 -22.24
CA THR A 337 -13.22 9.44 -23.67
C THR A 337 -12.24 8.28 -23.88
N THR A 338 -11.12 8.27 -23.14
CA THR A 338 -10.07 7.24 -23.26
C THR A 338 -10.57 5.84 -22.88
N LEU A 339 -11.45 5.75 -21.88
CA LEU A 339 -12.03 4.51 -21.39
C LEU A 339 -13.18 3.99 -22.27
N GLY A 340 -13.65 4.78 -23.26
CA GLY A 340 -14.78 4.41 -24.12
C GLY A 340 -16.13 4.53 -23.43
N LEU A 341 -16.22 5.24 -22.29
CA LEU A 341 -17.47 5.42 -21.55
C LEU A 341 -18.47 6.28 -22.33
N ARG A 342 -17.98 7.21 -23.16
CA ARG A 342 -18.83 8.05 -24.02
C ARG A 342 -19.60 7.31 -25.10
N SER A 343 -19.22 6.06 -25.39
CA SER A 343 -19.93 5.19 -26.33
C SER A 343 -20.74 4.12 -25.62
N ILE A 344 -21.02 4.26 -24.32
CA ILE A 344 -21.71 3.20 -23.58
C ILE A 344 -23.16 3.01 -24.04
N ASP A 345 -23.80 4.06 -24.54
CA ASP A 345 -25.17 4.00 -25.07
C ASP A 345 -25.33 3.08 -26.28
N SER A 346 -24.24 2.82 -27.03
CA SER A 346 -24.27 1.91 -28.17
C SER A 346 -24.00 0.45 -27.78
N MET A 347 -23.74 0.18 -26.50
CA MET A 347 -23.55 -1.19 -26.01
C MET A 347 -24.89 -1.95 -26.00
N PRO A 348 -24.87 -3.28 -26.18
CA PRO A 348 -26.08 -4.09 -26.16
C PRO A 348 -26.79 -3.99 -24.81
N GLU A 349 -28.08 -3.66 -24.84
CA GLU A 349 -28.93 -3.66 -23.65
C GLU A 349 -29.39 -5.07 -23.32
N LEU A 350 -29.39 -5.41 -22.03
CA LEU A 350 -29.84 -6.72 -21.54
C LEU A 350 -31.35 -6.77 -21.44
N GLY A 351 -31.94 -7.86 -21.93
CA GLY A 351 -33.35 -8.14 -21.75
C GLY A 351 -33.71 -8.51 -20.30
N ILE A 352 -34.99 -8.43 -19.97
CA ILE A 352 -35.52 -8.81 -18.64
C ILE A 352 -35.17 -10.27 -18.31
N GLU A 353 -35.27 -11.17 -19.29
CA GLU A 353 -34.94 -12.59 -19.11
C GLU A 353 -33.47 -12.82 -18.75
N GLU A 354 -32.55 -12.06 -19.37
CA GLU A 354 -31.12 -12.14 -19.07
C GLU A 354 -30.82 -11.65 -17.66
N ILE A 355 -31.47 -10.55 -17.23
CA ILE A 355 -31.34 -10.02 -15.86
C ILE A 355 -31.87 -11.03 -14.84
N LEU A 356 -33.02 -11.68 -15.11
CA LEU A 356 -33.58 -12.72 -14.24
C LEU A 356 -32.67 -13.97 -14.18
N ALA A 357 -32.00 -14.33 -15.27
CA ALA A 357 -31.03 -15.42 -15.27
C ALA A 357 -29.79 -15.08 -14.41
N ILE A 358 -29.31 -13.84 -14.45
CA ILE A 358 -28.26 -13.35 -13.56
C ILE A 358 -28.72 -13.43 -12.10
N ASP A 359 -29.95 -12.99 -11.83
CA ASP A 359 -30.55 -13.00 -10.50
C ASP A 359 -30.54 -14.40 -9.86
N GLN A 360 -31.02 -15.39 -10.60
CA GLN A 360 -31.03 -16.80 -10.16
C GLN A 360 -29.61 -17.35 -9.92
N ARG A 361 -28.66 -17.04 -10.80
CA ARG A 361 -27.25 -17.43 -10.62
C ARG A 361 -26.67 -16.88 -9.32
N VAL A 362 -26.99 -15.62 -9.00
CA VAL A 362 -26.50 -14.96 -7.78
C VAL A 362 -27.11 -15.59 -6.53
N ASP A 363 -28.40 -15.93 -6.54
CA ASP A 363 -29.04 -16.62 -5.41
C ASP A 363 -28.43 -18.01 -5.15
N GLN A 364 -28.13 -18.77 -6.21
CA GLN A 364 -27.45 -20.06 -6.08
C GLN A 364 -26.05 -19.91 -5.46
N ALA A 365 -25.26 -18.95 -5.96
CA ALA A 365 -23.91 -18.70 -5.43
C ALA A 365 -23.91 -18.27 -3.95
N HIS A 366 -24.93 -17.51 -3.50
CA HIS A 366 -25.06 -17.13 -2.10
C HIS A 366 -25.35 -18.33 -1.19
N GLN A 367 -26.19 -19.27 -1.62
CA GLN A 367 -26.51 -20.47 -0.84
C GLN A 367 -25.28 -21.38 -0.64
N ASP A 368 -24.35 -21.40 -1.61
CA ASP A 368 -23.11 -22.18 -1.52
C ASP A 368 -22.07 -21.56 -0.57
N GLN A 369 -22.09 -20.23 -0.38
CA GLN A 369 -21.11 -19.51 0.44
C GLN A 369 -21.39 -19.56 1.96
N GLU A 370 -22.62 -19.84 2.38
CA GLU A 370 -23.01 -19.83 3.81
C GLU A 370 -22.39 -20.95 4.67
N LYS A 371 -21.52 -21.81 4.12
CA LYS A 371 -20.90 -22.95 4.84
C LYS A 371 -19.46 -22.75 5.30
N THR A 372 -18.87 -21.56 5.15
CA THR A 372 -17.48 -21.34 5.56
C THR A 372 -17.42 -20.60 6.90
N GLN A 373 -17.19 -21.35 7.98
CA GLN A 373 -17.00 -20.76 9.30
C GLN A 373 -15.70 -19.94 9.31
N SER A 374 -15.82 -18.63 9.52
CA SER A 374 -14.68 -17.71 9.51
C SER A 374 -13.79 -18.00 10.72
N LYS A 375 -12.57 -18.48 10.46
CA LYS A 375 -11.53 -18.58 11.50
C LYS A 375 -11.00 -17.17 11.75
N SER A 376 -10.83 -16.76 12.99
CA SER A 376 -10.14 -15.50 13.28
C SER A 376 -8.64 -15.72 13.22
N ILE A 377 -7.94 -14.77 12.57
CA ILE A 377 -6.49 -14.65 12.65
C ILE A 377 -6.12 -13.41 13.43
N VAL A 378 -5.12 -13.54 14.29
CA VAL A 378 -4.56 -12.45 15.09
C VAL A 378 -3.06 -12.30 14.80
N ALA A 379 -2.52 -11.13 15.08
CA ALA A 379 -1.08 -10.88 14.98
C ALA A 379 -0.40 -11.16 16.32
N ALA A 380 0.76 -11.83 16.26
CA ALA A 380 1.65 -12.08 17.39
C ALA A 380 3.01 -11.41 17.15
N GLU A 381 3.73 -11.13 18.22
CA GLU A 381 5.04 -10.49 18.22
C GLU A 381 6.10 -11.42 18.82
N ALA A 382 7.16 -11.69 18.06
CA ALA A 382 8.34 -12.38 18.57
C ALA A 382 9.26 -11.40 19.32
N LYS A 383 9.63 -11.79 20.54
CA LYS A 383 10.72 -11.19 21.33
C LYS A 383 11.89 -12.18 21.41
N GLU A 384 12.91 -11.87 22.21
CA GLU A 384 14.13 -12.69 22.25
C GLU A 384 13.89 -14.13 22.74
N GLU A 385 13.11 -14.31 23.81
CA GLU A 385 12.86 -15.61 24.46
C GLU A 385 11.37 -15.97 24.55
N GLU A 386 10.50 -15.18 23.94
CA GLU A 386 9.05 -15.38 24.01
C GLU A 386 8.34 -14.89 22.75
N ILE A 387 7.14 -15.43 22.50
CA ILE A 387 6.20 -14.88 21.54
C ILE A 387 4.98 -14.36 22.29
N PHE A 388 4.67 -13.08 22.10
CA PHE A 388 3.52 -12.42 22.69
C PHE A 388 2.35 -12.42 21.71
N LEU A 389 1.22 -12.96 22.14
CA LEU A 389 -0.03 -12.98 21.41
C LEU A 389 -0.99 -11.96 22.02
N HIS A 390 -1.29 -10.90 21.28
CA HIS A 390 -2.20 -9.85 21.77
C HIS A 390 -3.65 -10.31 21.61
N CYS A 391 -4.28 -10.70 22.70
CA CYS A 391 -5.68 -11.13 22.71
C CYS A 391 -6.30 -10.85 24.08
N LYS A 392 -7.07 -9.78 24.14
CA LYS A 392 -7.74 -9.34 25.37
C LYS A 392 -8.89 -10.29 25.72
N GLY A 393 -9.04 -10.62 27.01
CA GLY A 393 -10.24 -11.26 27.54
C GLY A 393 -10.37 -12.78 27.31
N LEU A 394 -9.28 -13.49 26.99
CA LEU A 394 -9.27 -14.96 26.94
C LEU A 394 -8.76 -15.54 28.26
N ALA A 395 -9.50 -16.47 28.85
CA ALA A 395 -9.09 -17.19 30.06
C ALA A 395 -8.18 -18.38 29.73
N MET A 396 -7.14 -18.62 30.53
CA MET A 396 -6.23 -19.77 30.35
C MET A 396 -6.91 -21.12 30.49
N GLU A 397 -7.93 -21.20 31.34
CA GLU A 397 -8.70 -22.43 31.57
C GLU A 397 -9.42 -22.90 30.29
N GLU A 398 -9.61 -21.99 29.32
CA GLU A 398 -10.15 -22.31 28.00
C GLU A 398 -9.09 -22.89 27.07
N VAL A 399 -7.79 -22.77 27.35
CA VAL A 399 -6.70 -23.20 26.45
C VAL A 399 -6.34 -24.66 26.72
N LYS A 400 -6.49 -25.50 25.68
CA LYS A 400 -6.11 -26.92 25.70
C LYS A 400 -4.63 -27.12 25.41
N ASP A 401 -4.14 -26.54 24.31
CA ASP A 401 -2.73 -26.61 23.90
C ASP A 401 -2.38 -25.47 22.94
N VAL A 402 -1.08 -25.14 22.87
CA VAL A 402 -0.53 -24.20 21.90
C VAL A 402 0.50 -24.91 21.05
N ARG A 403 0.35 -24.77 19.72
CA ARG A 403 1.27 -25.30 18.72
C ARG A 403 1.93 -24.16 17.96
N CYS A 404 3.21 -24.33 17.63
CA CYS A 404 3.99 -23.38 16.84
C CYS A 404 4.48 -24.04 15.55
N TRP A 405 4.31 -23.36 14.42
CA TRP A 405 4.81 -23.83 13.12
C TRP A 405 6.27 -23.41 12.91
N ASP A 406 7.16 -24.38 12.76
CA ASP A 406 8.57 -24.17 12.39
C ASP A 406 8.69 -23.98 10.87
N LEU A 407 9.07 -22.78 10.43
CA LEU A 407 9.27 -22.52 9.00
C LEU A 407 10.40 -23.36 8.37
N LYS A 408 11.44 -23.71 9.13
CA LYS A 408 12.59 -24.47 8.62
C LYS A 408 12.30 -25.97 8.54
N LYS A 409 11.58 -26.50 9.52
CA LYS A 409 11.26 -27.93 9.61
C LYS A 409 9.92 -28.32 8.98
N ASP A 410 9.11 -27.33 8.60
CA ASP A 410 7.79 -27.53 7.98
C ASP A 410 6.87 -28.40 8.84
N ASN A 411 6.90 -28.19 10.16
CA ASN A 411 6.15 -28.98 11.13
C ASN A 411 5.62 -28.17 12.31
N TRP A 412 4.60 -28.72 12.97
CA TRP A 412 4.07 -28.20 14.23
C TRP A 412 4.85 -28.75 15.41
N ARG A 413 5.22 -27.89 16.34
CA ARG A 413 5.73 -28.25 17.67
C ARG A 413 4.72 -27.86 18.75
N VAL A 414 4.56 -28.69 19.78
CA VAL A 414 3.74 -28.36 20.96
C VAL A 414 4.59 -27.57 21.94
N VAL A 415 4.05 -26.45 22.45
CA VAL A 415 4.72 -25.66 23.49
C VAL A 415 4.14 -26.01 24.85
N LYS A 416 5.02 -26.10 25.86
CA LYS A 416 4.66 -26.55 27.21
C LYS A 416 4.49 -25.40 28.21
N THR A 417 5.16 -24.28 27.99
CA THR A 417 5.18 -23.15 28.93
C THR A 417 4.45 -21.97 28.33
N ILE A 418 3.30 -21.62 28.93
CA ILE A 418 2.47 -20.49 28.53
C ILE A 418 2.21 -19.66 29.78
N ARG A 419 2.40 -18.36 29.67
CA ARG A 419 1.99 -17.36 30.64
C ARG A 419 0.90 -16.49 30.06
N TYR A 420 0.16 -15.82 30.92
CA TYR A 420 -0.93 -14.94 30.52
C TYR A 420 -1.03 -13.76 31.45
N ASP A 421 -1.53 -12.64 30.92
CA ASP A 421 -1.91 -11.46 31.68
C ASP A 421 -3.21 -10.85 31.10
N CYS A 422 -3.55 -9.63 31.50
CA CYS A 422 -4.71 -8.92 30.96
C CYS A 422 -4.56 -8.45 29.49
N HIS A 423 -3.35 -8.52 28.93
CA HIS A 423 -3.03 -8.09 27.56
C HIS A 423 -2.93 -9.26 26.58
N GLY A 424 -2.63 -10.48 27.04
CA GLY A 424 -2.66 -11.67 26.20
C GLY A 424 -1.83 -12.85 26.71
N PHE A 425 -1.38 -13.70 25.78
CA PHE A 425 -0.55 -14.87 26.09
C PHE A 425 0.93 -14.63 25.75
N PHE A 426 1.80 -15.17 26.58
CA PHE A 426 3.24 -15.25 26.37
C PHE A 426 3.63 -16.71 26.23
N VAL A 427 4.21 -17.05 25.09
CA VAL A 427 4.66 -18.40 24.78
C VAL A 427 6.18 -18.41 24.92
N GLU A 428 6.66 -18.92 26.05
CA GLU A 428 8.09 -18.99 26.36
C GLU A 428 8.75 -20.11 25.55
N MET A 429 9.82 -19.78 24.82
CA MET A 429 10.59 -20.77 24.05
C MET A 429 12.02 -20.29 23.78
N PRO A 430 12.99 -21.20 23.54
CA PRO A 430 14.37 -20.79 23.29
C PRO A 430 14.50 -19.85 22.09
N PRO A 431 15.46 -18.90 22.08
CA PRO A 431 15.63 -17.93 20.98
C PRO A 431 15.71 -18.55 19.58
N LYS A 432 16.39 -19.70 19.46
CA LYS A 432 16.50 -20.45 18.19
C LYS A 432 15.14 -20.92 17.68
N GLU A 433 14.22 -21.25 18.59
CA GLU A 433 12.87 -21.67 18.24
C GLU A 433 12.02 -20.47 17.87
N VAL A 434 12.05 -19.40 18.68
CA VAL A 434 11.37 -18.13 18.37
C VAL A 434 11.71 -17.70 16.95
N ALA A 435 13.01 -17.61 16.63
CA ALA A 435 13.51 -17.15 15.34
C ALA A 435 12.99 -17.97 14.14
N THR A 436 12.54 -19.21 14.33
CA THR A 436 11.98 -20.09 13.28
C THR A 436 10.46 -20.14 13.25
N THR A 437 9.79 -19.74 14.33
CA THR A 437 8.32 -19.77 14.42
C THR A 437 7.67 -18.73 13.52
N GLN A 438 6.67 -19.15 12.75
CA GLN A 438 5.93 -18.27 11.84
C GLN A 438 4.45 -18.17 12.17
N PHE A 439 3.84 -19.25 12.65
CA PHE A 439 2.45 -19.28 13.06
C PHE A 439 2.33 -19.92 14.44
N LEU A 440 1.34 -19.48 15.21
CA LEU A 440 0.84 -20.21 16.37
C LEU A 440 -0.59 -20.66 16.10
N GLU A 441 -0.96 -21.79 16.69
CA GLU A 441 -2.33 -22.27 16.77
C GLU A 441 -2.65 -22.56 18.23
N VAL A 442 -3.58 -21.79 18.79
CA VAL A 442 -4.13 -21.99 20.13
C VAL A 442 -5.39 -22.82 19.97
N ASN A 443 -5.39 -24.00 20.57
CA ASN A 443 -6.55 -24.90 20.59
C ASN A 443 -7.25 -24.72 21.93
N PHE A 444 -8.56 -24.48 21.90
CA PHE A 444 -9.37 -24.30 23.10
C PHE A 444 -10.06 -25.61 23.50
N VAL A 445 -10.44 -25.74 24.77
CA VAL A 445 -11.12 -26.92 25.33
C VAL A 445 -12.49 -27.14 24.68
N ASP A 446 -13.17 -26.07 24.29
CA ASP A 446 -14.47 -26.10 23.58
C ASP A 446 -14.36 -26.42 22.08
N GLY A 447 -13.15 -26.68 21.57
CA GLY A 447 -12.88 -27.02 20.18
C GLY A 447 -12.66 -25.83 19.26
N ARG A 448 -12.79 -24.57 19.75
CA ARG A 448 -12.36 -23.39 18.99
C ARG A 448 -10.86 -23.47 18.70
N ARG A 449 -10.46 -22.84 17.60
CA ARG A 449 -9.03 -22.67 17.23
C ARG A 449 -8.78 -21.23 16.86
N LEU A 450 -7.75 -20.64 17.48
CA LEU A 450 -7.25 -19.32 17.12
C LEU A 450 -5.90 -19.50 16.43
N ARG A 451 -5.76 -18.91 15.25
CA ARG A 451 -4.48 -18.88 14.54
C ARG A 451 -3.85 -17.51 14.73
N ALA A 452 -2.55 -17.51 15.00
CA ALA A 452 -1.76 -16.30 15.07
C ALA A 452 -0.65 -16.34 14.04
N PHE A 453 -0.42 -15.21 13.39
CA PHE A 453 0.72 -14.99 12.52
C PHE A 453 1.80 -14.21 13.28
N VAL A 454 3.06 -14.66 13.22
CA VAL A 454 4.17 -14.12 14.03
C VAL A 454 4.99 -13.11 13.25
N HIS A 455 4.99 -11.89 13.77
CA HIS A 455 5.88 -10.83 13.33
C HIS A 455 7.19 -10.87 14.10
N HIS A 456 8.31 -10.57 13.43
CA HIS A 456 9.66 -10.50 13.99
C HIS A 456 10.17 -9.06 13.89
N PRO A 457 9.79 -8.15 14.82
CA PRO A 457 10.14 -6.74 14.74
C PRO A 457 11.65 -6.48 14.58
N ALA A 458 12.50 -7.26 15.24
CA ALA A 458 13.96 -7.15 15.10
C ALA A 458 14.45 -7.45 13.67
N SER A 459 13.79 -8.35 12.94
CA SER A 459 14.11 -8.64 11.54
C SER A 459 13.65 -7.50 10.62
N ILE A 460 12.45 -6.98 10.87
CA ILE A 460 11.87 -5.87 10.08
C ILE A 460 12.59 -4.55 10.32
N ALA A 461 13.04 -4.29 11.56
CA ALA A 461 13.81 -3.10 11.89
C ALA A 461 15.11 -3.01 11.09
N LYS A 462 15.77 -4.15 10.79
CA LYS A 462 16.97 -4.17 9.94
C LYS A 462 16.69 -3.64 8.54
N LEU A 463 15.52 -3.90 7.98
CA LEU A 463 15.10 -3.40 6.65
C LEU A 463 14.94 -1.88 6.59
N SER A 464 14.75 -1.23 7.75
CA SER A 464 14.58 0.22 7.82
C SER A 464 15.91 0.99 7.76
N ARG A 465 17.04 0.28 7.90
CA ARG A 465 18.37 0.89 7.99
C ARG A 465 18.89 1.24 6.59
N PRO A 466 19.50 2.43 6.39
CA PRO A 466 20.23 2.76 5.17
C PRO A 466 21.23 1.66 4.80
N VAL A 467 21.23 1.24 3.53
CA VAL A 467 22.16 0.21 2.98
C VAL A 467 23.64 0.48 3.33
N LYS A 468 24.03 1.75 3.52
CA LYS A 468 25.38 2.13 3.96
C LYS A 468 25.67 1.73 5.42
N GLN A 469 24.69 1.88 6.32
CA GLN A 469 24.80 1.47 7.74
C GLN A 469 24.77 -0.05 7.90
N GLU A 470 23.97 -0.75 7.08
CA GLU A 470 23.95 -2.21 7.06
C GLU A 470 25.31 -2.78 6.58
N ARG A 471 25.86 -2.26 5.48
CA ARG A 471 27.22 -2.62 5.02
C ARG A 471 28.32 -2.27 6.02
N PHE A 472 28.18 -1.16 6.74
CA PHE A 472 29.12 -0.78 7.79
C PHE A 472 29.08 -1.78 8.96
N ARG A 473 27.88 -2.23 9.34
CA ARG A 473 27.72 -3.23 10.39
C ARG A 473 28.11 -4.63 9.95
N GLU A 474 27.85 -5.04 8.71
CA GLU A 474 28.38 -6.28 8.14
C GLU A 474 29.91 -6.27 8.14
N ALA A 475 30.52 -5.11 7.82
CA ALA A 475 31.95 -4.93 7.94
C ALA A 475 32.43 -4.98 9.41
N LEU A 476 31.66 -4.44 10.37
CA LEU A 476 31.95 -4.54 11.81
C LEU A 476 31.81 -5.98 12.33
N ASP A 477 30.72 -6.67 11.98
CA ASP A 477 30.45 -8.07 12.32
C ASP A 477 31.52 -8.97 11.67
N SER A 478 32.10 -8.57 10.54
CA SER A 478 33.26 -9.25 9.92
C SER A 478 34.59 -9.02 10.65
N LEU A 479 34.68 -8.05 11.56
CA LEU A 479 35.87 -7.87 12.39
C LEU A 479 36.08 -8.99 13.41
N ASP A 480 35.01 -9.72 13.75
CA ASP A 480 35.06 -10.94 14.58
C ASP A 480 35.49 -12.20 13.79
N SER A 481 35.77 -12.08 12.47
CA SER A 481 36.23 -13.19 11.63
C SER A 481 37.76 -13.23 11.48
N GLU A 482 38.32 -14.39 11.10
CA GLU A 482 39.78 -14.63 10.99
C GLU A 482 40.51 -13.73 9.97
N SER A 483 39.80 -12.98 9.11
CA SER A 483 40.38 -12.02 8.17
C SER A 483 39.54 -10.73 8.05
N PRO A 484 39.74 -9.74 8.95
CA PRO A 484 39.00 -8.49 8.92
C PRO A 484 39.38 -7.63 7.70
N ASP A 485 38.40 -7.20 6.90
CA ASP A 485 38.62 -6.22 5.82
C ASP A 485 38.52 -4.78 6.35
N LEU A 486 39.55 -4.39 7.10
CA LEU A 486 39.66 -3.09 7.76
C LEU A 486 39.60 -1.91 6.77
N SER A 487 39.99 -2.14 5.51
CA SER A 487 40.01 -1.13 4.45
C SER A 487 38.60 -0.73 4.00
N VAL A 488 37.68 -1.69 3.93
CA VAL A 488 36.27 -1.47 3.61
C VAL A 488 35.57 -0.75 4.77
N LEU A 489 35.90 -1.11 6.01
CA LEU A 489 35.33 -0.51 7.22
C LEU A 489 35.72 0.97 7.35
N ILE A 490 37.00 1.32 7.17
CA ILE A 490 37.48 2.71 7.23
C ILE A 490 36.82 3.56 6.13
N ARG A 491 36.67 3.01 4.91
CA ARG A 491 35.99 3.69 3.81
C ARG A 491 34.50 3.93 4.09
N LEU A 492 33.81 2.94 4.66
CA LEU A 492 32.40 3.05 5.00
C LEU A 492 32.17 4.00 6.19
N ALA A 493 33.02 3.95 7.21
CA ALA A 493 33.03 4.89 8.34
C ALA A 493 33.24 6.33 7.87
N SER A 494 34.25 6.56 7.02
CA SER A 494 34.53 7.87 6.44
C SER A 494 33.33 8.38 5.63
N ASN A 495 32.73 7.55 4.79
CA ASN A 495 31.54 7.96 4.03
C ASN A 495 30.32 8.21 4.93
N LEU A 496 30.17 7.53 6.07
CA LEU A 496 29.08 7.77 7.03
C LEU A 496 29.26 9.07 7.82
N ILE A 497 30.50 9.40 8.17
CA ILE A 497 30.85 10.60 8.94
C ILE A 497 30.86 11.87 8.06
N PHE A 498 31.14 11.74 6.75
CA PHE A 498 31.36 12.89 5.87
C PHE A 498 30.32 13.11 4.75
N ASP A 499 29.34 12.23 4.52
CA ASP A 499 28.27 12.42 3.49
C ASP A 499 26.97 13.09 4.01
N GLU A 500 26.87 13.45 5.29
CA GLU A 500 25.80 14.38 5.69
C GLU A 500 26.23 15.80 5.31
N ASP A 501 25.63 16.32 4.23
CA ASP A 501 25.62 17.74 3.93
C ASP A 501 25.16 18.49 5.19
N THR A 502 26.13 19.02 5.92
CA THR A 502 25.89 20.01 6.97
C THR A 502 25.11 21.13 6.29
N PRO A 503 23.92 21.52 6.78
CA PRO A 503 23.23 22.67 6.21
C PRO A 503 24.16 23.86 6.41
N GLU A 504 24.76 24.36 5.32
CA GLU A 504 25.48 25.62 5.32
C GLU A 504 24.51 26.69 5.83
N LEU A 505 24.68 27.04 7.10
CA LEU A 505 24.15 28.26 7.69
C LEU A 505 24.69 29.42 6.84
N LYS A 506 23.91 29.85 5.86
CA LYS A 506 24.12 31.11 5.14
C LYS A 506 23.96 32.26 6.14
N THR A 507 25.06 32.60 6.80
CA THR A 507 25.21 33.87 7.50
C THR A 507 25.15 34.98 6.46
N LYS A 508 24.03 35.71 6.45
CA LYS A 508 23.88 36.95 5.70
C LYS A 508 24.86 37.98 6.25
N SER A 509 25.91 38.23 5.51
CA SER A 509 26.68 39.48 5.48
C SER A 509 26.99 39.69 3.98
N THR A 510 26.79 40.84 3.34
CA THR A 510 26.97 42.23 3.75
C THR A 510 26.22 43.14 2.77
N LEU A 511 25.75 44.29 3.25
CA LEU A 511 25.53 45.47 2.41
C LEU A 511 26.85 45.88 1.74
N GLY A 512 26.81 46.25 0.46
CA GLY A 512 27.93 46.96 -0.18
C GLY A 512 27.91 46.95 -1.71
N LYS A 513 27.26 47.95 -2.31
CA LYS A 513 27.31 48.25 -3.75
C LYS A 513 28.75 48.52 -4.22
N ARG A 514 29.16 47.93 -5.36
CA ARG A 514 29.86 48.67 -6.42
C ARG A 514 29.80 47.94 -7.77
N LYS A 515 29.35 48.67 -8.78
CA LYS A 515 29.35 48.32 -10.21
C LYS A 515 30.76 48.40 -10.78
N THR A 516 31.16 47.44 -11.62
CA THR A 516 31.87 47.74 -12.89
C THR A 516 31.70 46.61 -13.92
N LYS A 517 31.78 47.03 -15.18
CA LYS A 517 31.37 46.43 -16.45
C LYS A 517 32.41 45.45 -17.07
N LEU A 518 31.89 44.62 -17.98
CA LEU A 518 32.41 44.20 -19.31
C LEU A 518 33.28 42.94 -19.46
N ARG A 519 32.73 42.05 -20.31
CA ARG A 519 33.29 41.35 -21.50
C ARG A 519 33.55 39.84 -21.47
N THR A 520 33.22 39.31 -22.65
CA THR A 520 33.04 37.97 -23.23
C THR A 520 34.35 37.27 -23.65
N GLU A 521 34.18 36.00 -24.07
CA GLU A 521 35.14 35.09 -24.78
C GLU A 521 36.11 34.36 -23.85
N GLY A 522 36.44 33.07 -24.00
CA GLY A 522 36.31 32.14 -25.13
C GLY A 522 37.61 31.31 -25.19
N GLU A 523 37.48 29.98 -25.22
CA GLU A 523 38.49 28.98 -25.63
C GLU A 523 39.72 28.66 -24.74
N SER A 524 40.11 27.39 -24.86
CA SER A 524 40.96 26.49 -24.06
C SER A 524 42.48 26.52 -24.45
N PRO A 525 43.28 25.44 -24.28
CA PRO A 525 43.95 24.89 -23.09
C PRO A 525 45.50 24.83 -23.25
N ILE A 526 46.29 24.77 -22.15
CA ILE A 526 47.72 24.34 -22.12
C ILE A 526 47.96 23.80 -20.70
N ASP A 527 48.25 22.54 -20.38
CA ASP A 527 49.24 21.53 -20.86
C ASP A 527 50.70 21.88 -20.50
N SER A 528 51.11 21.60 -19.26
CA SER A 528 52.53 21.42 -18.91
C SER A 528 52.72 20.88 -17.49
N LEU A 529 53.31 19.69 -17.41
CA LEU A 529 53.94 19.04 -16.26
C LEU A 529 55.35 19.62 -16.05
N SER A 530 55.56 20.39 -14.98
CA SER A 530 56.91 20.63 -14.45
C SER A 530 56.88 20.96 -12.97
N VAL A 531 57.58 20.13 -12.19
CA VAL A 531 57.84 20.26 -10.75
C VAL A 531 59.31 20.63 -10.56
N PRO A 532 59.64 21.66 -9.76
CA PRO A 532 60.96 21.78 -9.16
C PRO A 532 60.96 21.20 -7.74
N ILE A 533 61.76 20.16 -7.56
CA ILE A 533 62.08 19.52 -6.28
C ILE A 533 63.07 20.42 -5.53
N GLY A 534 62.62 20.95 -4.40
CA GLY A 534 63.45 21.41 -3.29
C GLY A 534 63.03 20.65 -2.05
N GLU A 535 63.95 19.84 -1.54
CA GLU A 535 63.76 18.73 -0.62
C GLU A 535 63.22 19.11 0.78
N THR A 536 62.15 18.42 1.15
CA THR A 536 62.01 17.61 2.37
C THR A 536 62.20 18.27 3.75
N LYS A 537 61.08 18.47 4.47
CA LYS A 537 60.95 18.16 5.91
C LYS A 537 59.48 18.11 6.38
N GLN A 538 59.06 16.90 6.77
CA GLN A 538 58.02 16.56 7.75
C GLN A 538 56.61 17.16 7.53
N TYR A 539 55.76 16.43 6.80
CA TYR A 539 54.31 16.55 6.99
C TYR A 539 53.94 16.02 8.38
N ALA A 540 53.76 16.94 9.32
CA ALA A 540 53.08 16.65 10.57
C ALA A 540 51.65 16.21 10.24
N HIS A 541 51.33 14.96 10.55
CA HIS A 541 49.97 14.47 10.70
C HIS A 541 49.26 15.40 11.68
N ARG A 542 48.42 16.33 11.20
CA ARG A 542 47.43 16.96 12.07
C ARG A 542 46.32 15.93 12.28
N ALA A 543 46.52 15.09 13.29
CA ALA A 543 45.44 14.36 13.93
C ALA A 543 44.44 15.40 14.45
N ARG A 544 43.33 15.58 13.73
CA ARG A 544 42.19 16.33 14.25
C ARG A 544 41.56 15.42 15.30
N GLN A 545 41.64 15.82 16.58
CA GLN A 545 40.94 15.11 17.65
C GLN A 545 39.47 14.97 17.29
N LEU A 546 38.97 13.73 17.27
CA LEU A 546 37.55 13.40 17.21
C LEU A 546 36.82 14.22 18.27
N ARG A 547 35.80 14.99 17.87
CA ARG A 547 34.95 15.70 18.83
C ARG A 547 33.94 14.71 19.41
N GLY A 548 33.49 14.96 20.65
CA GLY A 548 32.52 14.09 21.34
C GLY A 548 31.22 13.85 20.56
N ASP A 549 30.88 14.75 19.64
CA ASP A 549 29.70 14.63 18.77
C ASP A 549 29.86 13.52 17.71
N ASP A 550 31.08 13.29 17.20
CA ASP A 550 31.35 12.22 16.20
C ASP A 550 31.23 10.82 16.84
N LEU A 551 31.60 10.69 18.12
CA LEU A 551 31.48 9.44 18.86
C LEU A 551 30.01 9.14 19.22
N SER A 552 29.25 10.18 19.54
CA SER A 552 27.82 10.10 19.80
C SER A 552 27.06 9.65 18.55
N TYR A 553 27.44 10.17 17.37
CA TYR A 553 26.87 9.77 16.09
C TYR A 553 27.21 8.32 15.73
N ILE A 554 28.41 7.83 16.06
CA ILE A 554 28.79 6.41 15.91
C ILE A 554 27.97 5.51 16.86
N ILE A 555 27.72 5.94 18.09
CA ILE A 555 26.90 5.20 19.06
C ILE A 555 25.43 5.16 18.61
N ASP A 556 24.87 6.26 18.14
CA ASP A 556 23.52 6.31 17.56
C ASP A 556 23.40 5.51 16.25
N THR A 557 24.51 5.29 15.55
CA THR A 557 24.58 4.41 14.36
C THR A 557 24.65 2.92 14.73
N LEU A 558 25.03 2.59 15.96
CA LEU A 558 25.24 1.21 16.44
C LEU A 558 24.04 0.62 17.19
N ILE A 559 23.19 1.45 17.79
CA ILE A 559 21.94 1.07 18.48
C ILE A 559 20.80 1.00 17.44
#